data_AF-A0A5C3P6B5-F1
#
_entry.id   AF-A0A5C3P6B5-F1
#
_cell.length_a   1.000
_cell.length_b   1.000
_cell.length_c   1.000
_cell.angle_alpha   90.00
_cell.angle_beta   90.00
_cell.angle_gamma   90.00
#
_symmetry.space_group_name_H-M   'P 1'
#
loop_
_entity.id
_entity.type
_entity.pdbx_description
1 polymer ?
#
loop_
_entity_poly.entity_id
_entity_poly.type
_entity_poly.pdbx_seq_one_letter_code
_entity_poly.pdbx_strand_id
1 'polypeptide(L)'
;MIDVLGALMGLDMQGFSREEGSDELPPGVNRADVSSPPPTATSPPPQPAASSSKSPEPTPAKDEDVEMLDEEEAAKKREAEAEKKLGAEAYKTRDFDNAIAHFQKAWDTYPKDITFLTNLAAAYFEKGDYDETIKTCEKAVDEGRELRADFKLIAKAYGRIAGGGYRRGEEAHEGDPGADVQVPAGDPVAAGGRERGGDAPAGNAGSRGRENHG
;
A
#
# COMPACT_ATOMS: atom_id res chain seq x y z
N MET A 1 -18.22 -20.89 34.82
CA MET A 1 -17.18 -21.23 35.83
C MET A 1 -15.81 -20.84 35.28
N ILE A 2 -15.63 -19.56 34.93
CA ILE A 2 -14.36 -18.98 34.42
C ILE A 2 -13.93 -17.76 35.26
N ASP A 3 -14.73 -17.33 36.24
CA ASP A 3 -14.48 -16.09 37.01
C ASP A 3 -13.52 -16.22 38.19
N VAL A 4 -12.72 -17.30 38.29
CA VAL A 4 -11.91 -17.54 39.50
C VAL A 4 -10.41 -17.35 39.28
N LEU A 5 -9.95 -17.13 38.04
CA LEU A 5 -8.52 -16.88 37.76
C LEU A 5 -8.13 -15.40 37.59
N GLY A 6 -9.07 -14.45 37.72
CA GLY A 6 -8.82 -13.01 37.55
C GLY A 6 -8.44 -12.26 38.83
N ALA A 7 -8.78 -12.79 40.00
CA ALA A 7 -8.66 -12.05 41.27
C ALA A 7 -7.24 -12.00 41.87
N LEU A 8 -6.26 -12.75 41.35
CA LEU A 8 -4.91 -12.85 41.93
C LEU A 8 -3.87 -11.90 41.30
N MET A 9 -4.23 -11.16 40.24
CA MET A 9 -3.33 -10.26 39.52
C MET A 9 -3.71 -8.77 39.65
N GLY A 10 -4.53 -8.38 40.63
CA GLY A 10 -4.70 -6.96 41.01
C GLY A 10 -5.07 -5.99 39.86
N LEU A 11 -5.64 -6.48 38.77
CA LEU A 11 -6.15 -5.68 37.66
C LEU A 11 -7.68 -5.74 37.70
N ASP A 12 -8.30 -4.66 38.16
CA ASP A 12 -9.70 -4.36 37.91
C ASP A 12 -9.92 -4.23 36.40
N MET A 13 -10.44 -5.30 35.77
CA MET A 13 -10.71 -5.37 34.34
C MET A 13 -12.12 -4.85 34.02
N GLN A 14 -12.58 -3.77 34.66
CA GLN A 14 -13.90 -3.17 34.42
C GLN A 14 -13.93 -2.15 33.25
N GLY A 15 -12.94 -2.18 32.36
CA GLY A 15 -12.66 -1.05 31.45
C GLY A 15 -12.92 -1.24 29.96
N PHE A 16 -13.08 -2.46 29.41
CA PHE A 16 -13.19 -2.63 27.96
C PHE A 16 -14.01 -3.87 27.58
N SER A 17 -15.34 -3.76 27.70
CA SER A 17 -16.32 -4.55 26.96
C SER A 17 -17.65 -3.81 26.98
N ARG A 18 -17.83 -2.86 26.06
CA ARG A 18 -19.12 -2.22 25.77
C ARG A 18 -19.85 -3.10 24.76
N GLU A 19 -20.71 -3.99 25.25
CA GLU A 19 -21.72 -4.68 24.45
C GLU A 19 -22.99 -3.81 24.40
N GLU A 20 -23.66 -3.86 23.25
CA GLU A 20 -24.74 -2.97 22.82
C GLU A 20 -25.90 -2.85 23.82
N GLY A 21 -26.35 -1.62 24.10
CA GLY A 21 -27.74 -1.41 24.55
C GLY A 21 -28.00 -0.79 25.93
N SER A 22 -27.22 0.18 26.41
CA SER A 22 -27.66 1.06 27.50
C SER A 22 -27.13 2.49 27.38
N ASP A 23 -28.07 3.43 27.26
CA ASP A 23 -27.89 4.87 27.01
C ASP A 23 -27.74 5.63 28.35
N GLU A 24 -26.58 5.50 28.99
CA GLU A 24 -26.23 6.33 30.16
C GLU A 24 -24.92 7.08 29.93
N LEU A 25 -25.08 8.39 29.71
CA LEU A 25 -24.03 9.37 29.52
C LEU A 25 -23.51 9.88 30.88
N PRO A 26 -22.22 10.28 30.96
CA PRO A 26 -21.64 10.89 32.16
C PRO A 26 -22.30 12.25 32.49
N PRO A 27 -22.29 12.68 33.77
CA PRO A 27 -22.98 13.90 34.20
C PRO A 27 -22.40 15.14 33.50
N GLY A 28 -23.22 15.83 32.70
CA GLY A 28 -22.85 17.07 32.02
C GLY A 28 -23.40 17.27 30.60
N VAL A 29 -24.14 16.32 30.02
CA VAL A 29 -24.74 16.45 28.68
C VAL A 29 -26.27 16.50 28.73
N ASN A 30 -26.84 17.58 28.17
CA ASN A 30 -28.29 17.79 28.11
C ASN A 30 -28.92 17.05 26.92
N ARG A 31 -29.95 16.26 27.22
CA ARG A 31 -30.71 15.35 26.32
C ARG A 31 -31.72 16.06 25.40
N ALA A 32 -31.44 17.29 24.95
CA ALA A 32 -32.42 18.10 24.24
C ALA A 32 -32.29 18.12 22.70
N ASP A 33 -31.33 17.41 22.09
CA ASP A 33 -31.08 17.50 20.64
C ASP A 33 -31.26 16.19 19.85
N VAL A 34 -31.79 15.12 20.45
CA VAL A 34 -32.07 13.87 19.71
C VAL A 34 -33.49 13.41 19.98
N SER A 35 -34.41 13.82 19.10
CA SER A 35 -35.78 13.30 19.04
C SER A 35 -36.03 12.71 17.65
N SER A 36 -36.53 11.47 17.69
CA SER A 36 -36.78 10.48 16.65
C SER A 36 -37.61 10.93 15.42
N PRO A 37 -37.60 10.14 14.31
CA PRO A 37 -38.31 10.45 13.06
C PRO A 37 -39.82 10.11 13.13
N PRO A 38 -40.68 10.74 12.30
CA PRO A 38 -41.56 9.97 11.38
C PRO A 38 -41.94 10.78 10.09
N PRO A 39 -43.02 10.45 9.34
CA PRO A 39 -43.12 9.49 8.24
C PRO A 39 -43.42 10.12 6.84
N THR A 40 -43.40 9.27 5.80
CA THR A 40 -43.82 9.40 4.39
C THR A 40 -44.69 10.59 3.92
N ALA A 41 -44.27 11.27 2.85
CA ALA A 41 -45.12 11.88 1.80
C ALA A 41 -44.27 12.16 0.52
N THR A 42 -44.39 11.34 -0.53
CA THR A 42 -45.07 11.63 -1.81
C THR A 42 -44.84 13.03 -2.39
N SER A 43 -44.03 13.12 -3.46
CA SER A 43 -44.33 13.86 -4.70
C SER A 43 -43.37 13.45 -5.84
N PRO A 44 -43.83 13.42 -7.10
CA PRO A 44 -43.19 12.69 -8.20
C PRO A 44 -42.16 13.53 -8.97
N PRO A 45 -41.15 12.94 -9.62
CA PRO A 45 -40.35 13.65 -10.61
C PRO A 45 -41.09 13.75 -11.96
N PRO A 46 -40.97 14.87 -12.68
CA PRO A 46 -41.60 15.03 -14.00
C PRO A 46 -40.81 14.26 -15.07
N GLN A 47 -41.52 13.41 -15.80
CA GLN A 47 -41.25 13.07 -17.21
C GLN A 47 -42.55 13.46 -17.96
N PRO A 48 -42.55 13.95 -19.21
CA PRO A 48 -42.08 13.14 -20.35
C PRO A 48 -41.57 13.88 -21.61
N ALA A 49 -40.90 13.12 -22.48
CA ALA A 49 -40.75 13.23 -23.96
C ALA A 49 -39.28 13.03 -24.37
N ALA A 50 -38.84 11.80 -24.66
CA ALA A 50 -38.98 11.12 -25.95
C ALA A 50 -38.22 11.79 -27.12
N SER A 51 -37.01 11.28 -27.41
CA SER A 51 -36.53 10.93 -28.77
C SER A 51 -35.15 10.25 -28.59
N SER A 52 -35.05 8.92 -28.55
CA SER A 52 -34.94 8.04 -29.72
C SER A 52 -33.91 8.50 -30.76
N SER A 53 -32.70 7.93 -30.68
CA SER A 53 -31.98 7.32 -31.81
C SER A 53 -30.86 6.44 -31.23
N LYS A 54 -31.12 5.14 -30.98
CA LYS A 54 -30.69 4.03 -31.85
C LYS A 54 -29.28 4.19 -32.41
N SER A 55 -28.31 3.49 -31.81
CA SER A 55 -27.28 2.73 -32.53
C SER A 55 -26.52 1.83 -31.55
N PRO A 56 -25.96 0.71 -32.02
CA PRO A 56 -26.49 -0.62 -31.75
C PRO A 56 -25.70 -1.35 -30.67
N GLU A 57 -26.38 -2.29 -30.02
CA GLU A 57 -25.75 -3.31 -29.18
C GLU A 57 -24.61 -4.00 -29.93
N PRO A 58 -23.39 -4.04 -29.38
CA PRO A 58 -22.42 -5.05 -29.79
C PRO A 58 -22.83 -6.35 -29.10
N THR A 59 -23.51 -7.18 -29.89
CA THR A 59 -23.38 -8.65 -29.97
C THR A 59 -23.12 -9.45 -28.67
N PRO A 60 -23.98 -10.42 -28.33
CA PRO A 60 -23.61 -11.51 -27.43
C PRO A 60 -22.66 -12.46 -28.19
N ALA A 61 -21.36 -12.19 -28.09
CA ALA A 61 -20.29 -13.09 -28.49
C ALA A 61 -19.31 -13.25 -27.30
N LYS A 62 -19.86 -13.71 -26.19
CA LYS A 62 -19.19 -14.53 -25.19
C LYS A 62 -19.96 -15.86 -25.29
N ASP A 63 -19.36 -17.02 -25.41
CA ASP A 63 -18.65 -17.61 -24.29
C ASP A 63 -17.50 -18.57 -24.70
N GLU A 64 -17.45 -19.09 -25.94
CA GLU A 64 -16.50 -20.17 -26.30
C GLU A 64 -15.03 -19.71 -26.47
N ASP A 65 -14.76 -18.57 -27.10
CA ASP A 65 -13.38 -18.08 -27.27
C ASP A 65 -12.80 -17.51 -25.97
N VAL A 66 -13.64 -17.04 -25.04
CA VAL A 66 -13.21 -16.54 -23.73
C VAL A 66 -12.86 -17.70 -22.80
N GLU A 67 -13.64 -18.78 -22.83
CA GLU A 67 -13.29 -20.03 -22.11
C GLU A 67 -11.98 -20.64 -22.62
N MET A 68 -11.75 -20.66 -23.93
CA MET A 68 -10.50 -21.15 -24.53
C MET A 68 -9.28 -20.26 -24.19
N LEU A 69 -9.46 -18.94 -24.13
CA LEU A 69 -8.42 -17.99 -23.67
C LEU A 69 -8.07 -18.19 -22.19
N ASP A 70 -9.08 -18.45 -21.36
CA ASP A 70 -8.89 -18.77 -19.95
C ASP A 70 -8.18 -20.11 -19.76
N GLU A 71 -8.40 -21.08 -20.65
CA GLU A 71 -7.70 -22.37 -20.65
C GLU A 71 -6.22 -22.26 -21.06
N GLU A 72 -5.89 -21.47 -22.08
CA GLU A 72 -4.51 -21.22 -22.48
C GLU A 72 -3.74 -20.41 -21.42
N GLU A 73 -4.40 -19.40 -20.85
CA GLU A 73 -3.83 -18.62 -19.75
C GLU A 73 -3.64 -19.48 -18.48
N ALA A 74 -4.62 -20.34 -18.16
CA ALA A 74 -4.49 -21.28 -17.06
C ALA A 74 -3.39 -22.32 -17.33
N ALA A 75 -3.16 -22.73 -18.58
CA ALA A 75 -2.03 -23.60 -18.93
C ALA A 75 -0.69 -22.89 -18.69
N LYS A 76 -0.53 -21.64 -19.14
CA LYS A 76 0.65 -20.81 -18.88
C LYS A 76 0.87 -20.57 -17.39
N LYS A 77 -0.21 -20.30 -16.65
CA LYS A 77 -0.16 -20.16 -15.18
C LYS A 77 0.30 -21.46 -14.51
N ARG A 78 -0.23 -22.62 -14.93
CA ARG A 78 0.22 -23.93 -14.39
C ARG A 78 1.68 -24.21 -14.71
N GLU A 79 2.14 -23.85 -15.90
CA GLU A 79 3.56 -23.97 -16.28
C GLU A 79 4.43 -23.07 -15.40
N ALA A 80 4.06 -21.80 -15.23
CA ALA A 80 4.75 -20.86 -14.35
C ALA A 80 4.74 -21.32 -12.87
N GLU A 81 3.64 -21.90 -12.40
CA GLU A 81 3.57 -22.50 -11.06
C GLU A 81 4.45 -23.74 -10.91
N ALA A 82 4.62 -24.54 -11.97
CA ALA A 82 5.54 -25.67 -11.98
C ALA A 82 6.99 -25.19 -11.92
N GLU A 83 7.36 -24.19 -12.73
CA GLU A 83 8.69 -23.56 -12.70
C GLU A 83 8.97 -22.93 -11.32
N LYS A 84 7.97 -22.29 -10.70
CA LYS A 84 8.09 -21.79 -9.32
C LYS A 84 8.37 -22.92 -8.32
N LYS A 85 7.75 -24.09 -8.46
CA LYS A 85 8.03 -25.23 -7.57
C LYS A 85 9.46 -25.71 -7.73
N LEU A 86 9.96 -25.82 -8.96
CA LEU A 86 11.36 -26.15 -9.26
C LEU A 86 12.31 -25.10 -8.66
N GLY A 87 12.02 -23.81 -8.82
CA GLY A 87 12.78 -22.74 -8.21
C GLY A 87 12.77 -22.80 -6.68
N ALA A 88 11.65 -23.17 -6.07
CA ALA A 88 11.56 -23.35 -4.62
C ALA A 88 12.33 -24.58 -4.11
N GLU A 89 12.43 -25.64 -4.91
CA GLU A 89 13.29 -26.80 -4.62
C GLU A 89 14.77 -26.41 -4.68
N ALA A 90 15.19 -25.71 -5.74
CA ALA A 90 16.54 -25.17 -5.87
C ALA A 90 16.89 -24.20 -4.73
N TYR A 91 15.93 -23.35 -4.31
CA TYR A 91 16.11 -22.46 -3.17
C TYR A 91 16.35 -23.22 -1.85
N LYS A 92 15.65 -24.35 -1.63
CA LYS A 92 15.87 -25.20 -0.45
C LYS A 92 17.25 -25.86 -0.45
N THR A 93 17.78 -26.19 -1.63
CA THR A 93 19.14 -26.72 -1.78
C THR A 93 20.22 -25.63 -1.76
N ARG A 94 19.84 -24.37 -1.49
CA ARG A 94 20.71 -23.17 -1.54
C ARG A 94 21.36 -22.93 -2.91
N ASP A 95 20.75 -23.49 -3.96
CA ASP A 95 21.14 -23.22 -5.33
C ASP A 95 20.37 -22.00 -5.85
N PHE A 96 20.86 -20.83 -5.46
CA PHE A 96 20.17 -19.57 -5.72
C PHE A 96 20.22 -19.18 -7.19
N ASP A 97 21.29 -19.51 -7.91
CA ASP A 97 21.44 -19.19 -9.34
C ASP A 97 20.38 -19.92 -10.18
N ASN A 98 20.21 -21.23 -9.96
CA ASN A 98 19.15 -21.98 -10.64
C ASN A 98 17.76 -21.54 -10.18
N ALA A 99 17.56 -21.24 -8.89
CA ALA A 99 16.29 -20.73 -8.39
C ALA A 99 15.88 -19.42 -9.08
N ILE A 100 16.83 -18.49 -9.26
CA ILE A 100 16.62 -17.23 -9.97
C ILE A 100 16.16 -17.49 -11.41
N ALA A 101 16.84 -18.37 -12.14
CA ALA A 101 16.48 -18.69 -13.52
C ALA A 101 15.05 -19.25 -13.65
N HIS A 102 14.67 -20.18 -12.77
CA HIS A 102 13.32 -20.75 -12.77
C HIS A 102 12.24 -19.73 -12.40
N PHE A 103 12.49 -18.86 -11.41
CA PHE A 103 11.52 -17.81 -11.05
C PHE A 103 11.39 -16.73 -12.12
N GLN A 104 12.48 -16.41 -12.81
CA GLN A 104 12.45 -15.45 -13.91
C GLN A 104 11.66 -16.00 -15.09
N LYS A 105 11.89 -17.27 -15.45
CA LYS A 105 11.10 -17.96 -16.48
C LYS A 105 9.62 -18.03 -16.11
N ALA A 106 9.29 -18.27 -14.83
CA ALA A 106 7.91 -18.25 -14.37
C ALA A 106 7.23 -16.87 -14.58
N TRP A 107 7.97 -15.78 -14.33
CA TRP A 107 7.49 -14.43 -14.59
C TRP A 107 7.33 -14.14 -16.09
N ASP A 108 8.27 -14.58 -16.92
CA ASP A 108 8.19 -14.41 -18.38
C ASP A 108 7.01 -15.18 -19.00
N THR A 109 6.70 -16.37 -18.47
CA THR A 109 5.54 -17.17 -18.90
C THR A 109 4.21 -16.58 -18.42
N TYR A 110 4.16 -16.07 -17.18
CA TYR A 110 2.94 -15.51 -16.57
C TYR A 110 3.22 -14.23 -15.77
N PRO A 111 3.30 -13.06 -16.43
CA PRO A 111 3.58 -11.77 -15.78
C PRO A 111 2.33 -11.16 -15.12
N LYS A 112 1.48 -11.99 -14.53
CA LYS A 112 0.22 -11.60 -13.87
C LYS A 112 0.17 -12.01 -12.40
N ASP A 113 1.23 -12.62 -11.89
CA ASP A 113 1.35 -12.99 -10.48
C ASP A 113 2.69 -12.51 -9.90
N ILE A 114 2.60 -11.49 -9.03
CA ILE A 114 3.78 -10.93 -8.34
C ILE A 114 4.44 -11.92 -7.36
N THR A 115 3.80 -13.06 -7.08
CA THR A 115 4.39 -14.12 -6.26
C THR A 115 5.72 -14.59 -6.86
N PHE A 116 5.86 -14.62 -8.19
CA PHE A 116 7.12 -14.99 -8.84
C PHE A 116 8.22 -13.95 -8.55
N LEU A 117 7.91 -12.66 -8.70
CA LEU A 117 8.86 -11.58 -8.39
C LEU A 117 9.26 -11.55 -6.91
N THR A 118 8.31 -11.77 -6.00
CA THR A 118 8.62 -11.81 -4.55
C THR A 118 9.45 -13.04 -4.14
N ASN A 119 9.43 -14.13 -4.91
CA ASN A 119 10.31 -15.29 -4.73
C ASN A 119 11.67 -15.08 -5.39
N LEU A 120 11.71 -14.47 -6.58
CA LEU A 120 12.93 -14.03 -7.24
C LEU A 120 13.76 -13.12 -6.32
N ALA A 121 13.11 -12.11 -5.74
CA ALA A 121 13.73 -11.22 -4.77
C ALA A 121 14.22 -11.96 -3.50
N ALA A 122 13.55 -13.04 -3.09
CA ALA A 122 14.03 -13.85 -1.98
C ALA A 122 15.34 -14.57 -2.34
N ALA A 123 15.41 -15.12 -3.56
CA ALA A 123 16.60 -15.81 -4.05
C ALA A 123 17.80 -14.86 -4.18
N TYR A 124 17.61 -13.66 -4.73
CA TYR A 124 18.65 -12.62 -4.74
C TYR A 124 19.07 -12.21 -3.33
N PHE A 125 18.12 -12.07 -2.40
CA PHE A 125 18.41 -11.67 -1.03
C PHE A 125 19.27 -12.70 -0.29
N GLU A 126 19.02 -14.00 -0.48
CA GLU A 126 19.84 -15.06 0.12
C GLU A 126 21.19 -15.24 -0.58
N LYS A 127 21.26 -14.94 -1.87
CA LYS A 127 22.52 -14.93 -2.63
C LYS A 127 23.47 -13.82 -2.16
N GLY A 128 22.92 -12.73 -1.61
CA GLY A 128 23.67 -11.55 -1.18
C GLY A 128 23.61 -10.40 -2.19
N ASP A 129 22.88 -10.57 -3.30
CA ASP A 129 22.71 -9.54 -4.33
C ASP A 129 21.61 -8.56 -3.89
N TYR A 130 21.93 -7.68 -2.92
CA TYR A 130 20.95 -6.77 -2.32
C TYR A 130 20.45 -5.68 -3.28
N ASP A 131 21.30 -5.21 -4.20
CA ASP A 131 20.90 -4.21 -5.19
C ASP A 131 19.83 -4.74 -6.15
N GLU A 132 20.02 -5.98 -6.66
CA GLU A 132 19.03 -6.62 -7.53
C GLU A 132 17.78 -7.03 -6.76
N THR A 133 17.92 -7.38 -5.48
CA THR A 133 16.77 -7.61 -4.58
C THR A 133 15.87 -6.37 -4.51
N ILE A 134 16.46 -5.19 -4.27
CA ILE A 134 15.71 -3.93 -4.15
C ILE A 134 14.98 -3.64 -5.46
N LYS A 135 15.69 -3.65 -6.60
CA LYS A 135 15.10 -3.40 -7.92
C LYS A 135 13.97 -4.38 -8.24
N THR A 136 14.15 -5.66 -7.93
CA THR A 136 13.13 -6.68 -8.17
C THR A 136 11.89 -6.46 -7.31
N CYS A 137 12.08 -6.10 -6.04
CA CYS A 137 10.97 -5.80 -5.14
C CYS A 137 10.23 -4.53 -5.56
N GLU A 138 10.92 -3.49 -6.04
CA GLU A 138 10.30 -2.28 -6.58
C GLU A 138 9.40 -2.62 -7.76
N LYS A 139 9.90 -3.41 -8.74
CA LYS A 139 9.08 -3.94 -9.83
C LYS A 139 7.88 -4.73 -9.31
N ALA A 140 8.06 -5.58 -8.30
CA ALA A 140 6.97 -6.35 -7.72
C ALA A 140 5.89 -5.47 -7.07
N VAL A 141 6.26 -4.32 -6.52
CA VAL A 141 5.32 -3.35 -5.95
C VAL A 141 4.56 -2.64 -7.06
N ASP A 142 5.24 -2.22 -8.13
CA ASP A 142 4.63 -1.52 -9.25
C ASP A 142 3.64 -2.43 -9.98
N GLU A 143 4.09 -3.60 -10.43
CA GLU A 143 3.25 -4.64 -11.04
C GLU A 143 2.14 -5.09 -10.08
N GLY A 144 2.43 -5.18 -8.78
CA GLY A 144 1.45 -5.56 -7.76
C GLY A 144 0.33 -4.55 -7.61
N ARG A 145 0.61 -3.26 -7.77
CA ARG A 145 -0.41 -2.21 -7.76
C ARG A 145 -1.26 -2.26 -9.02
N GLU A 146 -0.66 -2.51 -10.18
CA GLU A 146 -1.35 -2.64 -11.47
C GLU A 146 -2.29 -3.86 -11.47
N LEU A 147 -1.78 -5.00 -11.02
CA LEU A 147 -2.51 -6.27 -10.95
C LEU A 147 -3.48 -6.37 -9.76
N ARG A 148 -3.52 -5.36 -8.88
CA ARG A 148 -4.28 -5.36 -7.61
C ARG A 148 -4.00 -6.60 -6.76
N ALA A 149 -2.73 -6.98 -6.69
CA ALA A 149 -2.29 -8.13 -5.93
C ALA A 149 -2.49 -7.94 -4.42
N ASP A 150 -2.47 -9.05 -3.68
CA ASP A 150 -2.63 -9.06 -2.23
C ASP A 150 -1.66 -8.08 -1.53
N PHE A 151 -2.20 -7.20 -0.68
CA PHE A 151 -1.41 -6.26 0.11
C PHE A 151 -0.33 -6.95 0.96
N LYS A 152 -0.54 -8.21 1.32
CA LYS A 152 0.46 -9.03 2.04
C LYS A 152 1.72 -9.27 1.21
N LEU A 153 1.58 -9.51 -0.10
CA LEU A 153 2.71 -9.74 -1.00
C LEU A 153 3.48 -8.43 -1.23
N ILE A 154 2.75 -7.33 -1.41
CA ILE A 154 3.33 -5.98 -1.52
C ILE A 154 4.09 -5.61 -0.23
N ALA A 155 3.49 -5.84 0.95
CA ALA A 155 4.14 -5.61 2.23
C ALA A 155 5.41 -6.47 2.40
N LYS A 156 5.38 -7.73 1.92
CA LYS A 156 6.55 -8.62 1.93
C LYS A 156 7.66 -8.10 1.01
N ALA A 157 7.33 -7.52 -0.15
CA ALA A 157 8.30 -6.88 -1.03
C ALA A 157 8.97 -5.67 -0.34
N TYR A 158 8.17 -4.79 0.27
CA TYR A 158 8.72 -3.65 1.05
C TYR A 158 9.60 -4.10 2.21
N GLY A 159 9.22 -5.16 2.93
CA GLY A 159 10.04 -5.72 4.00
C GLY A 159 11.41 -6.20 3.50
N ARG A 160 11.48 -6.73 2.28
CA ARG A 160 12.75 -7.13 1.65
C ARG A 160 13.55 -5.97 1.10
N ILE A 161 12.91 -4.91 0.60
CA ILE A 161 13.60 -3.66 0.23
C ILE A 161 14.30 -3.09 1.46
N ALA A 162 13.56 -2.99 2.58
CA ALA A 162 14.13 -2.54 3.84
C ALA A 162 15.29 -3.44 4.26
N GLY A 163 15.07 -4.76 4.35
CA GLY A 163 16.11 -5.72 4.74
C GLY A 163 17.35 -5.71 3.83
N GLY A 164 17.15 -5.59 2.51
CA GLY A 164 18.23 -5.48 1.53
C GLY A 164 19.01 -4.18 1.68
N GLY A 165 18.33 -3.06 1.89
CA GLY A 165 18.96 -1.77 2.15
C GLY A 165 19.79 -1.75 3.43
N TYR A 166 19.28 -2.37 4.51
CA TYR A 166 20.02 -2.52 5.77
C TYR A 166 21.29 -3.35 5.57
N ARG A 167 21.20 -4.54 4.95
CA ARG A 167 22.36 -5.39 4.73
C ARG A 167 23.39 -4.78 3.78
N ARG A 168 22.93 -4.07 2.73
CA ARG A 168 23.82 -3.31 1.84
C ARG A 168 24.58 -2.19 2.57
N GLY A 169 23.92 -1.49 3.50
CA GLY A 169 24.54 -0.44 4.30
C GLY A 169 25.57 -0.97 5.30
N GLU A 170 25.31 -2.14 5.89
CA GLU A 170 26.24 -2.84 6.79
C GLU A 170 27.53 -3.26 6.06
N GLU A 171 27.40 -3.86 4.86
CA GLU A 171 28.57 -4.20 4.03
C GLU A 171 29.39 -2.98 3.61
N ALA A 172 28.74 -1.83 3.40
CA ALA A 172 29.43 -0.59 3.05
C ALA A 172 30.20 0.03 4.23
N HIS A 173 29.77 -0.22 5.48
CA HIS A 173 30.45 0.27 6.69
C HIS A 173 31.58 -0.67 7.14
N GLU A 174 31.42 -1.99 6.97
CA GLU A 174 32.46 -2.99 7.24
C GLU A 174 33.71 -2.79 6.35
N GLY A 175 33.54 -2.18 5.17
CA GLY A 175 34.63 -1.84 4.25
C GLY A 175 35.44 -0.59 4.61
N ASP A 176 34.99 0.24 5.56
CA ASP A 176 35.70 1.45 5.99
C ASP A 176 35.63 1.64 7.53
N PRO A 177 36.61 1.11 8.30
CA PRO A 177 36.63 1.22 9.76
C PRO A 177 36.87 2.66 10.28
N GLY A 178 36.65 3.69 9.47
CA GLY A 178 37.00 5.09 9.76
C GLY A 178 35.89 6.13 9.57
N ALA A 179 34.70 5.78 9.07
CA ALA A 179 33.61 6.73 8.95
C ALA A 179 32.74 6.72 10.21
N ASP A 180 33.06 7.61 11.14
CA ASP A 180 32.19 8.02 12.24
C ASP A 180 30.76 8.23 11.71
N VAL A 181 29.83 7.43 12.23
CA VAL A 181 28.39 7.65 12.07
C VAL A 181 28.08 8.95 12.80
N GLN A 182 28.20 10.07 12.09
CA GLN A 182 27.65 11.34 12.51
C GLN A 182 26.14 11.19 12.42
N VAL A 183 25.53 10.71 13.51
CA VAL A 183 24.09 10.84 13.76
C VAL A 183 23.79 12.33 13.59
N PRO A 184 22.98 12.74 12.59
CA PRO A 184 22.57 14.13 12.52
C PRO A 184 21.73 14.39 13.76
N ALA A 185 22.30 15.14 14.70
CA ALA A 185 21.60 15.64 15.87
C ALA A 185 20.34 16.33 15.37
N GLY A 186 19.17 15.79 15.73
CA GLY A 186 17.90 16.40 15.38
C GLY A 186 17.89 17.85 15.85
N ASP A 187 17.71 18.76 14.90
CA ASP A 187 17.51 20.17 15.19
C ASP A 187 16.36 20.30 16.20
N PRO A 188 16.55 20.97 17.35
CA PRO A 188 15.46 21.21 18.26
C PRO A 188 14.46 22.14 17.54
N VAL A 189 13.27 21.61 17.27
CA VAL A 189 12.12 22.36 16.74
C VAL A 189 11.98 23.63 17.56
N ALA A 190 12.34 24.76 16.94
CA ALA A 190 12.30 26.06 17.53
C ALA A 190 10.86 26.39 17.95
N ALA A 191 10.67 26.53 19.26
CA ALA A 191 9.54 27.22 19.84
C ALA A 191 9.53 28.67 19.32
N GLY A 192 8.59 28.99 18.43
CA GLY A 192 8.38 30.33 17.90
C GLY A 192 6.89 30.66 17.90
N GLY A 193 6.42 31.23 19.01
CA GLY A 193 5.04 31.67 19.18
C GLY A 193 4.64 32.71 18.12
N ARG A 194 3.46 32.50 17.52
CA ARG A 194 2.78 33.52 16.74
C ARG A 194 2.21 34.58 17.68
N GLU A 195 2.96 35.65 17.92
CA GLU A 195 2.38 36.88 18.41
C GLU A 195 1.91 37.73 17.22
N ARG A 196 0.60 37.98 17.20
CA ARG A 196 -0.07 38.93 16.33
C ARG A 196 0.08 40.33 16.93
N GLY A 197 0.58 41.26 16.14
CA GLY A 197 0.62 42.70 16.43
C GLY A 197 1.79 43.26 15.63
N GLY A 198 1.64 44.13 14.64
CA GLY A 198 0.82 45.34 14.58
C GLY A 198 1.74 46.37 13.89
N ASP A 199 1.15 47.26 13.10
CA ASP A 199 1.78 48.44 12.50
C ASP A 199 2.71 48.22 11.28
N ALA A 200 2.17 48.53 10.10
CA ALA A 200 2.93 48.89 8.91
C ALA A 200 2.46 50.28 8.45
N PRO A 201 3.30 51.33 8.53
CA PRO A 201 3.03 52.57 7.85
C PRO A 201 3.70 52.61 6.45
N ALA A 202 2.84 52.93 5.48
CA ALA A 202 3.05 53.70 4.26
C ALA A 202 4.49 53.98 3.76
N GLY A 203 4.65 53.76 2.44
CA GLY A 203 5.44 54.64 1.58
C GLY A 203 6.51 53.93 0.75
N ASN A 204 6.30 53.77 -0.55
CA ASN A 204 6.82 54.71 -1.52
C ASN A 204 6.52 54.23 -2.95
N ALA A 205 5.87 55.10 -3.72
CA ALA A 205 5.63 54.97 -5.14
C ALA A 205 6.94 55.16 -5.92
N GLY A 206 7.08 54.48 -7.06
CA GLY A 206 8.26 54.65 -7.90
C GLY A 206 8.23 53.90 -9.22
N SER A 207 7.12 53.93 -9.93
CA SER A 207 7.02 53.55 -11.34
C SER A 207 7.79 54.53 -12.24
N ARG A 208 8.88 54.08 -12.88
CA ARG A 208 9.49 54.68 -14.09
C ARG A 208 10.04 53.52 -14.93
N GLY A 209 9.46 53.19 -16.09
CA GLY A 209 9.72 53.84 -17.40
C GLY A 209 10.95 53.15 -18.04
N ARG A 210 10.84 52.17 -18.94
CA ARG A 210 10.42 52.18 -20.36
C ARG A 210 11.32 53.01 -21.28
N GLU A 211 12.54 52.56 -21.60
CA GLU A 211 13.36 53.03 -22.75
C GLU A 211 14.30 51.87 -23.16
N ASN A 212 14.08 51.14 -24.28
CA ASN A 212 14.60 51.34 -25.64
C ASN A 212 16.11 51.65 -25.78
N HIS A 213 16.84 50.73 -26.43
CA HIS A 213 17.97 50.87 -27.40
C HIS A 213 18.92 49.66 -27.27
N GLY A 214 19.34 48.95 -28.32
CA GLY A 214 19.11 49.07 -29.77
C GLY A 214 19.51 47.79 -30.49
#